data_AF-A0A3M9MMX1-F1
#
_entry.id   AF-A0A3M9MMX1-F1
#
_cell.length_a   1.000
_cell.length_b   1.000
_cell.length_c   1.000
_cell.angle_alpha   90.00
_cell.angle_beta   90.00
_cell.angle_gamma   90.00
#
_symmetry.space_group_name_H-M   'P 1'
#
loop_
_entity.id
_entity.type
_entity.pdbx_description
1 polymer ?
#
loop_
_entity_poly.entity_id
_entity_poly.type
_entity_poly.pdbx_seq_one_letter_code
_entity_poly.pdbx_strand_id
1 'polypeptide(L)'
;MSGGTASAASAGTKYSTGIRDKQSAKAEKKRAKLLAKSARKDAKYQQALAKAKAKYERDQANLKEEYNRKQHRLNDHFAKNANSASSLEQEMTRLRNDYEQEKQALQSKYERQRDARQAAWQAERNAPTGNSFANPF
;
A
#
# COMPACT_ATOMS: atom_id res chain seq x y z
N MET A 1 49.05 18.75 62.99
CA MET A 1 49.32 18.51 61.55
C MET A 1 48.19 17.67 60.98
N SER A 2 47.74 18.07 59.79
CA SER A 2 46.76 17.45 58.87
C SER A 2 45.42 16.98 59.43
N GLY A 3 44.45 17.89 59.32
CA GLY A 3 43.04 17.53 59.23
C GLY A 3 42.72 16.80 57.92
N GLY A 4 41.84 15.81 58.01
CA GLY A 4 41.35 15.04 56.89
C GLY A 4 40.38 15.84 56.02
N THR A 5 40.56 15.76 54.70
CA THR A 5 39.57 16.21 53.74
C THR A 5 38.73 15.02 53.29
N ALA A 6 37.49 14.98 53.78
CA ALA A 6 36.48 14.02 53.40
C ALA A 6 36.05 14.18 51.93
N SER A 7 35.86 13.03 51.31
CA SER A 7 35.37 12.82 49.95
C SER A 7 33.97 13.42 49.75
N ALA A 8 33.85 14.43 48.88
CA ALA A 8 32.57 15.06 48.51
C ALA A 8 32.33 15.06 46.99
N ALA A 9 32.79 14.03 46.26
CA ALA A 9 32.66 13.96 44.80
C ALA A 9 31.70 12.88 44.27
N SER A 10 31.08 12.04 45.11
CA SER A 10 30.34 10.86 44.63
C SER A 10 28.82 11.02 44.53
N ALA A 11 28.22 12.07 45.10
CA ALA A 11 26.76 12.24 45.15
C ALA A 11 26.18 12.97 43.91
N GLY A 12 26.86 13.99 43.39
CA GLY A 12 26.38 14.76 42.22
C GLY A 12 26.41 13.97 40.90
N THR A 13 27.36 13.04 40.77
CA THR A 13 27.50 12.19 39.57
C THR A 13 26.35 11.19 39.46
N LYS A 14 25.94 10.53 40.56
CA LYS A 14 24.87 9.52 40.51
C LYS A 14 23.49 10.11 40.22
N TYR A 15 23.19 11.30 40.75
CA TYR A 15 21.92 11.99 40.47
C TYR A 15 21.86 12.51 39.02
N SER A 16 22.95 13.08 38.51
CA SER A 16 22.99 13.58 37.12
C SER A 16 22.94 12.47 36.07
N THR A 17 23.50 11.29 36.36
CA THR A 17 23.42 10.12 35.47
C THR A 17 21.99 9.55 35.47
N GLY A 18 21.36 9.38 36.63
CA GLY A 18 19.98 8.87 36.72
C GLY A 18 18.92 9.79 36.06
N ILE A 19 19.14 11.11 36.01
CA ILE A 19 18.28 12.05 35.28
C ILE A 19 18.51 11.94 33.75
N ARG A 20 19.77 11.82 33.32
CA ARG A 20 20.15 11.61 31.92
C ARG A 20 19.63 10.28 31.37
N ASP A 21 19.70 9.21 32.16
CA ASP A 21 19.18 7.88 31.82
C ASP A 21 17.65 7.87 31.70
N LYS A 22 16.95 8.63 32.56
CA LYS A 22 15.49 8.80 32.46
C LYS A 22 15.10 9.63 31.22
N GLN A 23 15.88 10.64 30.85
CA GLN A 23 15.66 11.42 29.63
C GLN A 23 15.98 10.63 28.36
N SER A 24 17.07 9.86 28.35
CA SER A 24 17.45 9.00 27.23
C SER A 24 16.43 7.87 27.01
N ALA A 25 15.97 7.22 28.08
CA ALA A 25 14.92 6.19 28.01
C ALA A 25 13.58 6.75 27.49
N LYS A 26 13.22 7.99 27.86
CA LYS A 26 12.03 8.66 27.30
C LYS A 26 12.20 8.98 25.81
N ALA A 27 13.38 9.44 25.40
CA ALA A 27 13.68 9.74 24.00
C ALA A 27 13.68 8.47 23.14
N GLU A 28 14.25 7.37 23.65
CA GLU A 28 14.26 6.07 23.01
C GLU A 28 12.85 5.48 22.88
N LYS A 29 12.05 5.53 23.95
CA LYS A 29 10.63 5.14 23.91
C LYS A 29 9.83 5.96 22.90
N LYS A 30 10.12 7.26 22.74
CA LYS A 30 9.49 8.11 21.71
C LYS A 30 9.92 7.69 20.30
N ARG A 31 11.21 7.40 20.07
CA ARG A 31 11.72 6.87 18.80
C ARG A 31 11.10 5.52 18.44
N ALA A 32 11.07 4.58 19.38
CA ALA A 32 10.46 3.27 19.20
C ALA A 32 8.97 3.37 18.83
N LYS A 33 8.22 4.28 19.48
CA LYS A 33 6.82 4.54 19.12
C LYS A 33 6.65 5.10 17.71
N LEU A 34 7.53 6.03 17.28
CA LEU A 34 7.49 6.59 15.93
C LEU A 34 7.82 5.52 14.88
N LEU A 35 8.84 4.70 15.11
CA LEU A 35 9.20 3.56 14.25
C LEU A 35 8.08 2.52 14.16
N ALA A 36 7.46 2.16 15.29
CA ALA A 36 6.33 1.25 15.29
C ALA A 36 5.12 1.84 14.54
N LYS A 37 4.89 3.15 14.64
CA LYS A 37 3.81 3.83 13.92
C LYS A 37 4.07 3.84 12.41
N SER A 38 5.28 4.14 11.96
CA SER A 38 5.63 4.09 10.52
C SER A 38 5.56 2.66 9.98
N ALA A 39 6.11 1.67 10.70
CA ALA A 39 6.03 0.26 10.29
C ALA A 39 4.59 -0.23 10.13
N ARG A 40 3.68 0.16 11.03
CA ARG A 40 2.24 -0.16 10.90
C ARG A 40 1.59 0.49 9.69
N LYS A 41 1.95 1.73 9.35
CA LYS A 41 1.44 2.42 8.15
C LYS A 41 1.93 1.74 6.87
N ASP A 42 3.22 1.40 6.81
CA ASP A 42 3.81 0.71 5.68
C ASP A 42 3.18 -0.67 5.50
N ALA A 43 2.97 -1.43 6.58
CA ALA A 43 2.30 -2.73 6.51
C ALA A 43 0.85 -2.63 5.97
N LYS A 44 0.09 -1.61 6.40
CA LYS A 44 -1.27 -1.35 5.87
C LYS A 44 -1.25 -1.03 4.38
N TYR A 45 -0.29 -0.20 3.94
CA TYR A 45 -0.12 0.14 2.53
C TYR A 45 0.19 -1.11 1.68
N GLN A 46 1.15 -1.92 2.12
CA GLN A 46 1.51 -3.17 1.43
C GLN A 46 0.33 -4.14 1.35
N GLN A 47 -0.43 -4.28 2.44
CA GLN A 47 -1.63 -5.11 2.45
C GLN A 47 -2.69 -4.61 1.46
N ALA A 48 -2.90 -3.29 1.36
CA ALA A 48 -3.84 -2.69 0.42
C ALA A 48 -3.42 -2.91 -1.04
N LEU A 49 -2.13 -2.78 -1.35
CA LEU A 49 -1.59 -3.09 -2.67
C LEU A 49 -1.78 -4.56 -3.03
N ALA A 50 -1.45 -5.48 -2.12
CA ALA A 50 -1.61 -6.92 -2.34
C ALA A 50 -3.07 -7.29 -2.61
N LYS A 51 -4.02 -6.77 -1.81
CA LYS A 51 -5.45 -6.98 -2.03
C LYS A 51 -5.94 -6.45 -3.38
N ALA A 52 -5.46 -5.27 -3.79
CA ALA A 52 -5.84 -4.70 -5.06
C ALA A 52 -5.29 -5.49 -6.25
N LYS A 53 -4.03 -5.96 -6.15
CA LYS A 53 -3.41 -6.83 -7.15
C LYS A 53 -4.17 -8.15 -7.28
N ALA A 54 -4.48 -8.81 -6.15
CA ALA A 54 -5.26 -10.04 -6.15
C ALA A 54 -6.66 -9.85 -6.77
N LYS A 55 -7.31 -8.72 -6.49
CA LYS A 55 -8.59 -8.38 -7.14
C LYS A 55 -8.44 -8.21 -8.65
N TYR A 56 -7.40 -7.49 -9.09
CA TYR A 56 -7.13 -7.29 -10.52
C TYR A 56 -6.88 -8.62 -11.25
N GLU A 57 -6.06 -9.51 -10.67
CA GLU A 57 -5.78 -10.84 -11.24
C GLU A 57 -7.05 -11.69 -11.34
N ARG A 58 -7.89 -11.67 -10.30
CA ARG A 58 -9.19 -12.36 -10.33
C ARG A 58 -10.12 -11.78 -11.39
N ASP A 59 -10.21 -10.46 -11.49
CA ASP A 59 -11.07 -9.82 -12.48
C ASP A 59 -10.58 -10.10 -13.93
N GLN A 60 -9.26 -10.19 -14.15
CA GLN A 60 -8.68 -10.61 -15.44
C GLN A 60 -9.04 -12.07 -15.78
N ALA A 61 -8.96 -12.97 -14.81
CA ALA A 61 -9.36 -14.37 -14.99
C ALA A 61 -10.85 -14.48 -15.34
N ASN A 62 -11.71 -13.79 -14.59
CA ASN A 62 -13.14 -13.74 -14.85
C ASN A 62 -13.46 -13.21 -16.25
N LEU A 63 -12.79 -12.14 -16.68
CA LEU A 63 -12.99 -11.56 -18.01
C LEU A 63 -12.65 -12.56 -19.13
N LYS A 64 -11.54 -13.30 -18.97
CA LYS A 64 -11.15 -14.35 -19.92
C LYS A 64 -12.16 -15.50 -19.95
N GLU A 65 -12.65 -15.92 -18.80
CA GLU A 65 -13.69 -16.96 -18.75
C GLU A 65 -15.00 -16.49 -19.38
N GLU A 66 -15.40 -15.23 -19.14
CA GLU A 66 -16.59 -14.66 -19.76
C GLU A 66 -16.49 -14.61 -21.28
N TYR A 67 -15.33 -14.20 -21.81
CA TYR A 67 -15.04 -14.26 -23.24
C TYR A 67 -15.20 -15.69 -23.77
N ASN A 68 -14.56 -16.68 -23.14
CA ASN A 68 -14.69 -18.09 -23.56
C ASN A 68 -16.14 -18.58 -23.50
N ARG A 69 -16.87 -18.26 -22.42
CA ARG A 69 -18.29 -18.63 -22.26
C ARG A 69 -19.17 -17.99 -23.34
N LYS A 70 -18.93 -16.73 -23.68
CA LYS A 70 -19.66 -16.04 -24.76
C LYS A 70 -19.31 -16.66 -26.12
N GLN A 71 -18.04 -16.99 -26.34
CA GLN A 71 -17.57 -17.62 -27.57
C GLN A 71 -18.24 -18.98 -27.82
N HIS A 72 -18.28 -19.84 -26.80
CA HIS A 72 -18.97 -21.14 -26.89
C HIS A 72 -20.46 -20.98 -27.15
N ARG A 73 -21.14 -20.06 -26.44
CA ARG A 73 -22.56 -19.79 -26.66
C ARG A 73 -22.86 -19.30 -28.08
N LEU A 74 -21.97 -18.47 -28.63
CA LEU A 74 -22.09 -18.00 -30.00
C LEU A 74 -21.97 -19.17 -30.97
N ASN A 75 -20.93 -20.00 -30.83
CA ASN A 75 -20.74 -21.18 -31.67
C ASN A 75 -21.95 -22.14 -31.60
N ASP A 76 -22.45 -22.44 -30.41
CA ASP A 76 -23.60 -23.33 -30.21
C ASP A 76 -24.88 -22.77 -30.87
N HIS A 77 -25.09 -21.46 -30.77
CA HIS A 77 -26.24 -20.78 -31.39
C HIS A 77 -26.20 -20.89 -32.92
N PHE A 78 -25.03 -20.63 -33.53
CA PHE A 78 -24.89 -20.69 -34.98
C PHE A 78 -24.89 -22.12 -35.52
N ALA A 79 -24.37 -23.09 -34.76
CA ALA A 79 -24.45 -24.51 -35.10
C ALA A 79 -25.90 -25.02 -35.12
N LYS A 80 -26.75 -24.53 -34.20
CA LYS A 80 -28.17 -24.94 -34.11
C LYS A 80 -29.07 -24.28 -35.14
N ASN A 81 -28.78 -23.04 -35.52
CA ASN A 81 -29.71 -22.21 -36.31
C ASN A 81 -29.37 -22.11 -37.80
N ALA A 82 -28.41 -22.89 -38.30
CA ALA A 82 -27.95 -22.85 -39.70
C ALA A 82 -27.66 -21.43 -40.23
N ASN A 83 -27.21 -20.55 -39.34
CA ASN A 83 -26.92 -19.15 -39.65
C ASN A 83 -25.65 -19.05 -40.52
N SER A 84 -25.54 -17.96 -41.30
CA SER A 84 -24.42 -17.78 -42.22
C SER A 84 -23.08 -17.57 -41.48
N ALA A 85 -22.00 -18.12 -42.05
CA ALA A 85 -20.65 -17.98 -41.52
C ALA A 85 -20.22 -16.49 -41.39
N SER A 86 -20.68 -15.63 -42.29
CA SER A 86 -20.39 -14.20 -42.26
C SER A 86 -20.95 -13.50 -41.02
N SER A 87 -22.16 -13.88 -40.57
CA SER A 87 -22.76 -13.32 -39.36
C SER A 87 -22.06 -13.82 -38.09
N LEU A 88 -21.58 -15.07 -38.08
CA LEU A 88 -20.77 -15.61 -36.97
C LEU A 88 -19.45 -14.84 -36.83
N GLU A 89 -18.76 -14.58 -37.93
CA GLU A 89 -17.48 -13.89 -37.94
C GLU A 89 -17.59 -12.43 -37.45
N GLN A 90 -18.67 -11.73 -37.84
CA GLN A 90 -18.95 -10.38 -37.34
C GLN A 90 -19.18 -10.35 -35.83
N GLU A 91 -19.99 -11.28 -35.31
CA GLU A 91 -20.26 -11.38 -33.88
C GLU A 91 -19.01 -11.81 -33.08
N MET A 92 -18.19 -12.71 -33.61
CA MET A 92 -16.89 -13.07 -33.03
C MET A 92 -15.93 -11.87 -32.97
N THR A 93 -15.90 -11.05 -34.02
CA THR A 93 -15.10 -9.84 -34.07
C THR A 93 -15.56 -8.83 -33.02
N ARG A 94 -16.87 -8.62 -32.88
CA ARG A 94 -17.45 -7.77 -31.83
C ARG A 94 -17.06 -8.27 -30.44
N LEU A 95 -17.27 -9.57 -30.18
CA LEU A 95 -16.93 -10.19 -28.90
C LEU A 95 -15.44 -10.01 -28.54
N ARG A 96 -14.55 -10.14 -29.52
CA ARG A 96 -13.12 -9.91 -29.32
C ARG A 96 -12.82 -8.44 -29.01
N ASN A 97 -13.41 -7.51 -29.74
CA ASN A 97 -13.22 -6.08 -29.51
C ASN A 97 -13.70 -5.67 -28.12
N ASP A 98 -14.87 -6.17 -27.69
CA ASP A 98 -15.41 -5.94 -26.35
C ASP A 98 -14.45 -6.46 -25.27
N TYR A 99 -13.94 -7.68 -25.43
CA TYR A 99 -12.95 -8.24 -24.51
C TYR A 99 -11.66 -7.40 -24.43
N GLU A 100 -11.14 -6.94 -25.56
CA GLU A 100 -9.94 -6.10 -25.60
C GLU A 100 -10.18 -4.74 -24.92
N GLN A 101 -11.34 -4.11 -25.15
CA GLN A 101 -11.73 -2.87 -24.50
C GLN A 101 -11.89 -3.04 -22.99
N GLU A 102 -12.61 -4.07 -22.54
CA GLU A 102 -12.81 -4.36 -21.12
C GLU A 102 -11.48 -4.66 -20.42
N LYS A 103 -10.58 -5.39 -21.09
CA LYS A 103 -9.24 -5.68 -20.59
C LYS A 103 -8.42 -4.41 -20.39
N GLN A 104 -8.43 -3.50 -21.37
CA GLN A 104 -7.74 -2.21 -21.27
C GLN A 104 -8.33 -1.36 -20.15
N ALA A 105 -9.66 -1.25 -20.08
CA ALA A 105 -10.35 -0.50 -19.03
C ALA A 105 -10.00 -1.04 -17.62
N LEU A 106 -9.93 -2.36 -17.47
CA LEU A 106 -9.56 -3.01 -16.22
C LEU A 106 -8.10 -2.70 -15.83
N GLN A 107 -7.16 -2.77 -16.79
CA GLN A 107 -5.76 -2.40 -16.57
C GLN A 107 -5.64 -0.93 -16.15
N SER A 108 -6.21 0.00 -16.92
CA SER A 108 -6.14 1.44 -16.62
C SER A 108 -6.76 1.79 -15.28
N LYS A 109 -7.86 1.11 -14.89
CA LYS A 109 -8.47 1.27 -13.57
C LYS A 109 -7.54 0.81 -12.45
N TYR A 110 -6.89 -0.34 -12.62
CA TYR A 110 -5.93 -0.85 -11.64
C TYR A 110 -4.73 0.09 -11.48
N GLU A 111 -4.12 0.54 -12.59
CA GLU A 111 -2.99 1.48 -12.58
C GLU A 111 -3.34 2.78 -11.90
N ARG A 112 -4.46 3.41 -12.28
CA ARG A 112 -4.93 4.65 -11.66
C ARG A 112 -5.10 4.50 -10.14
N GLN A 113 -5.68 3.39 -9.69
CA GLN A 113 -5.86 3.13 -8.26
C GLN A 113 -4.54 2.86 -7.55
N ARG A 114 -3.61 2.14 -8.19
CA ARG A 114 -2.26 1.90 -7.64
C ARG A 114 -1.54 3.22 -7.46
N ASP A 115 -1.53 4.07 -8.48
CA ASP A 115 -0.81 5.34 -8.47
C ASP A 115 -1.43 6.31 -7.47
N ALA A 116 -2.76 6.37 -7.38
CA ALA A 116 -3.44 7.15 -6.35
C ALA A 116 -3.09 6.69 -4.93
N ARG A 117 -3.01 5.37 -4.68
CA ARG A 117 -2.57 4.83 -3.38
C ARG A 117 -1.13 5.16 -3.09
N GLN A 118 -0.26 5.06 -4.08
CA GLN A 118 1.16 5.38 -3.94
C GLN A 118 1.35 6.88 -3.63
N ALA A 119 0.65 7.76 -4.35
CA ALA A 119 0.67 9.20 -4.10
C ALA A 119 0.14 9.53 -2.69
N ALA A 120 -0.97 8.92 -2.27
CA ALA A 120 -1.51 9.10 -0.92
C ALA A 120 -0.53 8.64 0.17
N TRP A 121 0.12 7.48 -0.01
CA TRP A 121 1.11 6.98 0.94
C TRP A 121 2.35 7.87 1.01
N GLN A 122 2.84 8.38 -0.13
CA GLN A 122 3.95 9.34 -0.16
C GLN A 122 3.57 10.67 0.52
N ALA A 123 2.37 11.20 0.24
CA ALA A 123 1.87 12.41 0.87
C ALA A 123 1.76 12.26 2.40
N GLU A 124 1.29 11.11 2.88
CA GLU A 124 1.18 10.84 4.33
C GLU A 124 2.55 10.72 5.02
N ARG A 125 3.60 10.31 4.29
CA ARG A 125 4.98 10.26 4.80
C ARG A 125 5.67 11.61 4.77
N ASN A 126 5.38 12.42 3.76
CA ASN A 126 5.97 13.75 3.59
C ASN A 126 5.19 14.85 4.34
N ALA A 127 3.96 14.55 4.79
CA ALA A 127 3.19 15.44 5.64
C ALA A 127 4.04 15.76 6.88
N PRO A 128 4.32 17.05 7.17
CA PRO A 128 5.05 17.43 8.36
C PRO A 128 4.24 16.90 9.55
N THR A 129 4.75 15.86 10.20
CA THR A 129 4.22 15.42 11.47
C THR A 129 4.31 16.64 12.38
N GLY A 130 3.17 17.22 12.75
CA GLY A 130 3.02 18.49 13.48
C GLY A 130 3.85 18.59 14.76
N ASN A 131 5.15 18.78 14.58
CA ASN A 131 6.17 19.17 15.52
C ASN A 131 7.16 20.02 14.74
N SER A 132 6.64 21.08 14.10
CA SER A 132 7.40 22.32 14.00
C SER A 132 7.65 22.80 15.42
N PHE A 133 8.74 22.33 16.02
CA PHE A 133 9.44 23.15 17.01
C PHE A 133 10.13 24.25 16.21
N ALA A 134 9.33 25.22 15.74
CA ALA A 134 9.83 26.56 15.63
C ALA A 134 10.21 26.94 17.06
N ASN A 135 11.52 27.08 17.31
CA ASN A 135 12.01 27.86 18.44
C ASN A 135 11.95 29.32 17.99
N PRO A 136 11.00 30.14 18.47
CA PRO A 136 11.26 31.56 18.62
C PRO A 136 11.85 31.74 20.01
N PHE A 137 13.17 31.89 20.12
CA PHE A 137 13.93 32.68 21.10
C PHE A 137 15.42 32.41 20.87
#